data_AF-A0A954NG43-F1
#
_entry.id   AF-A0A954NG43-F1
#
_cell.length_a   1.000
_cell.length_b   1.000
_cell.length_c   1.000
_cell.angle_alpha   90.00
_cell.angle_beta   90.00
_cell.angle_gamma   90.00
#
_symmetry.space_group_name_H-M   'P 1'
#
loop_
_entity.id
_entity.type
_entity.pdbx_description
1 polymer ?
#
loop_
_entity_poly.entity_id
_entity_poly.type
_entity_poly.pdbx_seq_one_letter_code
_entity_poly.pdbx_strand_id
1 'polypeptide(L)'
;MDEQVDQENDGANPRRPNYYLLGGAFALFTALVALVVFVSYARWLPHPQQASRNQLLYWVATRDLSQESPELRRALLERLIAEFDDEDLGGQVSRDALPRAYVEQVNDNIEMLKFDWFAWQVERYKRDTELRWSSVGASFEQAQRWLNASQRLSASDEESVDIAAEINRLIDSVPDNQRATAENLVADAVVIWLTRTDVATWTESERRELASQIVLSLDSRPLESLPAESTWTPEQQATLRHNAERLLGSWAAMQAHELAGISGRHERAAFIDSRMEQVQRWGLLRLFATNAESSDSPSAWEAARQLLAVTGDWLRWTDEADRVEMQALVDLLTERVAAQAMRRLLSF
;
A
#
# COMPACT_ATOMS: atom_id res chain seq x y z
N MET A 1 -48.13 100.83 20.04
CA MET A 1 -46.96 100.57 20.87
C MET A 1 -47.10 99.22 21.53
N ASP A 2 -46.52 98.14 21.06
CA ASP A 2 -45.90 97.72 19.80
C ASP A 2 -45.61 96.22 20.06
N GLU A 3 -46.05 95.34 19.16
CA GLU A 3 -45.23 94.34 18.46
C GLU A 3 -44.57 93.28 19.36
N GLN A 4 -45.09 92.04 19.33
CA GLN A 4 -44.49 90.88 18.65
C GLN A 4 -43.05 90.60 19.12
N VAL A 5 -42.73 89.39 19.59
CA VAL A 5 -42.49 88.23 18.72
C VAL A 5 -42.54 86.94 19.55
N ASP A 6 -43.25 85.94 19.02
CA ASP A 6 -43.18 84.53 19.37
C ASP A 6 -41.76 83.97 19.16
N GLN A 7 -41.26 83.21 20.13
CA GLN A 7 -40.16 82.25 19.88
C GLN A 7 -40.54 80.85 20.38
N GLU A 8 -41.07 80.12 19.40
CA GLU A 8 -41.14 78.67 19.29
C GLU A 8 -39.74 78.05 19.48
N ASN A 9 -39.58 77.25 20.53
CA ASN A 9 -38.32 76.56 20.84
C ASN A 9 -38.43 75.10 20.37
N ASP A 10 -38.35 74.91 19.05
CA ASP A 10 -38.25 73.60 18.41
C ASP A 10 -36.77 73.18 18.33
N GLY A 11 -36.29 72.58 19.43
CA GLY A 11 -34.97 72.00 19.53
C GLY A 11 -34.84 70.76 18.65
N ALA A 12 -34.51 70.98 17.38
CA ALA A 12 -34.22 69.96 16.38
C ALA A 12 -33.14 68.97 16.89
N ASN A 13 -33.55 67.72 17.10
CA ASN A 13 -32.68 66.61 17.42
C ASN A 13 -31.80 66.30 16.19
N PRO A 14 -30.45 66.41 16.24
CA PRO A 14 -29.61 66.12 15.09
C PRO A 14 -29.67 64.63 14.80
N ARG A 15 -30.32 64.25 13.68
CA ARG A 15 -30.27 62.91 13.11
C ARG A 15 -28.79 62.57 12.85
N ARG A 16 -28.18 61.80 13.75
CA ARG A 16 -26.86 61.22 13.51
C ARG A 16 -26.93 60.34 12.26
N PRO A 17 -26.03 60.51 11.27
CA PRO A 17 -25.94 59.59 10.14
C PRO A 17 -25.69 58.18 10.69
N ASN A 18 -26.48 57.21 10.25
CA ASN A 18 -26.41 55.85 10.75
C ASN A 18 -25.24 55.11 10.06
N TYR A 19 -24.01 55.41 10.50
CA TYR A 19 -22.75 54.85 9.96
C TYR A 19 -22.70 53.32 9.99
N TYR A 20 -23.53 52.67 10.81
CA TYR A 20 -23.65 51.21 10.89
C TYR A 20 -24.32 50.57 9.66
N LEU A 21 -25.23 51.28 8.97
CA LEU A 21 -25.87 50.79 7.74
C LEU A 21 -24.92 50.86 6.53
N LEU A 22 -24.09 51.92 6.46
CA LEU A 22 -23.06 52.08 5.42
C LEU A 22 -21.86 51.15 5.64
N GLY A 23 -21.44 50.95 6.90
CA GLY A 23 -20.39 49.97 7.24
C GLY A 23 -20.81 48.51 7.01
N GLY A 24 -22.06 48.17 7.32
CA GLY A 24 -22.62 46.84 7.05
C GLY A 24 -22.75 46.53 5.56
N ALA A 25 -23.17 47.51 4.74
CA ALA A 25 -23.24 47.35 3.29
C ALA A 25 -21.86 47.16 2.64
N PHE A 26 -20.83 47.84 3.14
CA PHE A 26 -19.46 47.71 2.63
C PHE A 26 -18.83 46.36 2.99
N ALA A 27 -19.02 45.88 4.21
CA ALA A 27 -18.55 44.56 4.65
C ALA A 27 -19.26 43.40 3.91
N LEU A 28 -20.56 43.56 3.65
CA LEU A 28 -21.33 42.56 2.90
C LEU A 28 -20.96 42.57 1.42
N PHE A 29 -20.69 43.73 0.83
CA PHE A 29 -20.17 43.87 -0.53
C PHE A 29 -18.76 43.28 -0.68
N THR A 30 -17.82 43.52 0.26
CA THR A 30 -16.49 42.89 0.21
C THR A 30 -16.55 41.39 0.45
N ALA A 31 -17.42 40.89 1.32
CA ALA A 31 -17.66 39.46 1.48
C ALA A 31 -18.26 38.84 0.20
N LEU A 32 -19.20 39.52 -0.47
CA LEU A 32 -19.78 39.07 -1.74
C LEU A 32 -18.77 39.11 -2.88
N VAL A 33 -17.93 40.14 -2.95
CA VAL A 33 -16.85 40.25 -3.94
C VAL A 33 -15.77 39.21 -3.66
N ALA A 34 -15.40 38.96 -2.40
CA ALA A 34 -14.47 37.89 -2.05
C ALA A 34 -15.05 36.51 -2.39
N LEU A 35 -16.34 36.28 -2.13
CA LEU A 35 -17.03 35.05 -2.52
C LEU A 35 -17.14 34.90 -4.03
N VAL A 36 -17.46 35.98 -4.76
CA VAL A 36 -17.52 36.00 -6.23
C VAL A 36 -16.13 35.78 -6.81
N VAL A 37 -15.08 36.43 -6.29
CA VAL A 37 -13.69 36.20 -6.70
C VAL A 37 -13.28 34.76 -6.40
N PHE A 38 -13.60 34.22 -5.23
CA PHE A 38 -13.31 32.85 -4.84
C PHE A 38 -14.02 31.82 -5.74
N VAL A 39 -15.32 31.99 -6.00
CA VAL A 39 -16.11 31.13 -6.91
C VAL A 39 -15.68 31.30 -8.37
N SER A 40 -15.27 32.51 -8.77
CA SER A 40 -14.76 32.78 -10.12
C SER A 40 -13.37 32.18 -10.33
N TYR A 41 -12.51 32.19 -9.30
CA TYR A 41 -11.18 31.59 -9.33
C TYR A 41 -11.27 30.06 -9.38
N ALA A 42 -12.22 29.45 -8.65
CA ALA A 42 -12.51 28.02 -8.71
C ALA A 42 -13.00 27.56 -10.10
N ARG A 43 -13.73 28.41 -10.85
CA ARG A 43 -14.12 28.15 -12.24
C ARG A 43 -12.97 28.30 -13.25
N TRP A 44 -11.92 29.02 -12.89
CA TRP A 44 -10.81 29.41 -13.78
C TRP A 44 -9.45 28.86 -13.32
N LEU A 45 -9.45 27.69 -12.68
CA LEU A 45 -8.19 27.02 -12.40
C LEU A 45 -7.51 26.65 -13.74
N PRO A 46 -6.21 26.95 -13.91
CA PRO A 46 -5.49 26.59 -15.12
C PRO A 46 -5.47 25.07 -15.27
N HIS A 47 -5.29 24.61 -16.51
CA HIS A 47 -5.06 23.20 -16.79
C HIS A 47 -3.97 22.66 -15.85
N PRO A 48 -4.12 21.46 -15.24
CA PRO A 48 -3.19 21.00 -14.19
C PRO A 48 -1.71 21.03 -14.60
N GLN A 49 -1.41 20.80 -15.88
CA GLN A 49 -0.05 20.90 -16.45
C GLN A 49 0.59 22.29 -16.32
N GLN A 50 -0.21 23.34 -16.23
CA GLN A 50 0.22 24.74 -16.10
C GLN A 50 -0.06 25.30 -14.70
N ALA A 51 -0.69 24.51 -13.83
CA ALA A 51 -1.00 24.92 -12.48
C ALA A 51 0.26 24.94 -11.60
N SER A 52 0.36 25.99 -10.79
CA SER A 52 1.31 26.05 -9.67
C SER A 52 0.94 25.03 -8.58
N ARG A 53 1.90 24.70 -7.72
CA ARG A 53 1.73 23.79 -6.57
C ARG A 53 0.49 24.10 -5.72
N ASN A 54 0.27 25.36 -5.36
CA ASN A 54 -0.94 25.77 -4.61
C ASN A 54 -2.22 25.59 -5.42
N GLN A 55 -2.20 25.88 -6.72
CA GLN A 55 -3.37 25.68 -7.58
C GLN A 55 -3.73 24.20 -7.74
N LEU A 56 -2.75 23.29 -7.72
CA LEU A 56 -3.00 21.85 -7.69
C LEU A 56 -3.70 21.43 -6.39
N LEU A 57 -3.32 21.98 -5.24
CA LEU A 57 -4.04 21.75 -3.98
C LEU A 57 -5.47 22.31 -4.03
N TYR A 58 -5.67 23.48 -4.65
CA TYR A 58 -7.01 24.02 -4.88
C TYR A 58 -7.86 23.14 -5.80
N TRP A 59 -7.28 22.53 -6.83
CA TRP A 59 -7.97 21.53 -7.66
C TRP A 59 -8.51 20.39 -6.79
N VAL A 60 -7.66 19.82 -5.93
CA VAL A 60 -8.05 18.73 -5.02
C VAL A 60 -9.05 19.19 -3.96
N ALA A 61 -8.96 20.43 -3.48
CA ALA A 61 -9.83 20.91 -2.42
C ALA A 61 -11.20 21.39 -2.87
N THR A 62 -11.33 21.93 -4.08
CA THR A 62 -12.51 22.72 -4.46
C THR A 62 -13.30 22.17 -5.64
N ARG A 63 -12.74 21.27 -6.44
CA ARG A 63 -13.45 20.69 -7.58
C ARG A 63 -13.90 19.28 -7.27
N ASP A 64 -15.11 18.95 -7.70
CA ASP A 64 -15.57 17.57 -7.74
C ASP A 64 -14.92 16.86 -8.92
N LEU A 65 -13.85 16.12 -8.67
CA LEU A 65 -13.10 15.46 -9.72
C LEU A 65 -13.94 14.35 -10.39
N SER A 66 -15.01 13.84 -9.76
CA SER A 66 -15.86 12.80 -10.35
C SER A 66 -16.56 13.26 -11.63
N GLN A 67 -16.73 14.58 -11.79
CA GLN A 67 -17.32 15.22 -12.96
C GLN A 67 -16.28 15.63 -14.03
N GLU A 68 -14.99 15.51 -13.73
CA GLU A 68 -13.90 15.89 -14.64
C GLU A 68 -13.53 14.73 -15.56
N SER A 69 -12.90 15.03 -16.70
CA SER A 69 -12.51 13.98 -17.67
C SER A 69 -11.34 13.13 -17.14
N PRO A 70 -11.22 11.85 -17.56
CA PRO A 70 -10.10 10.99 -17.18
C PRO A 70 -8.73 11.59 -17.53
N GLU A 71 -8.63 12.29 -18.67
CA GLU A 71 -7.41 12.97 -19.10
C GLU A 71 -7.01 14.10 -18.15
N LEU A 72 -7.98 14.87 -17.67
CA LEU A 72 -7.73 15.96 -16.74
C LEU A 72 -7.33 15.43 -15.36
N ARG A 73 -8.00 14.40 -14.86
CA ARG A 73 -7.62 13.73 -13.61
C ARG A 73 -6.22 13.14 -13.70
N ARG A 74 -5.87 12.52 -14.82
CA ARG A 74 -4.53 12.03 -15.09
C ARG A 74 -3.49 13.16 -15.11
N ALA A 75 -3.77 14.25 -15.81
CA ALA A 75 -2.86 15.41 -15.84
C ALA A 75 -2.67 16.02 -14.45
N LEU A 76 -3.72 16.05 -13.62
CA LEU A 76 -3.64 16.46 -12.22
C LEU A 76 -2.78 15.50 -11.42
N LEU A 77 -3.01 14.19 -11.54
CA LEU A 77 -2.24 13.16 -10.87
C LEU A 77 -0.74 13.22 -11.21
N GLU A 78 -0.39 13.28 -12.49
CA GLU A 78 1.00 13.35 -12.95
C GLU A 78 1.71 14.60 -12.40
N ARG A 79 1.00 15.74 -12.35
CA ARG A 79 1.54 16.98 -11.78
C ARG A 79 1.64 16.94 -10.27
N LEU A 80 0.68 16.33 -9.57
CA LEU A 80 0.76 16.11 -8.13
C LEU A 80 1.96 15.22 -7.78
N ILE A 81 2.18 14.13 -8.52
CA ILE A 81 3.36 13.27 -8.35
C ILE A 81 4.65 14.07 -8.54
N ALA A 82 4.73 14.86 -9.61
CA ALA A 82 5.95 15.61 -9.94
C ALA A 82 6.26 16.76 -8.96
N GLU A 83 5.24 17.50 -8.50
CA GLU A 83 5.42 18.68 -7.64
C GLU A 83 5.57 18.30 -6.15
N PHE A 84 5.07 17.13 -5.76
CA PHE A 84 5.12 16.62 -4.40
C PHE A 84 5.97 15.33 -4.30
N ASP A 85 6.96 15.23 -5.19
CA ASP A 85 7.97 14.17 -5.19
C ASP A 85 8.90 14.29 -3.95
N ASP A 86 9.06 15.52 -3.45
CA ASP A 86 9.79 15.89 -2.23
C ASP A 86 8.88 15.76 -0.99
N GLU A 87 9.42 15.33 0.16
CA GLU A 87 8.71 14.99 1.41
C GLU A 87 7.79 16.07 2.02
N ASP A 88 7.76 17.26 1.44
CA ASP A 88 7.00 18.40 1.90
C ASP A 88 5.65 18.43 1.17
N LEU A 89 4.60 17.83 1.74
CA LEU A 89 3.21 18.07 1.32
C LEU A 89 2.67 19.45 1.79
N GLY A 90 3.55 20.36 2.22
CA GLY A 90 3.17 21.62 2.83
C GLY A 90 3.05 21.43 4.33
N GLY A 91 3.98 22.04 5.06
CA GLY A 91 4.04 22.01 6.52
C GLY A 91 2.70 22.36 7.20
N GLN A 92 2.41 21.62 8.28
CA GLN A 92 1.39 21.87 9.31
C GLN A 92 0.17 22.70 8.85
N VAL A 93 -0.55 22.24 7.83
CA VAL A 93 -1.91 22.72 7.60
C VAL A 93 -2.76 22.16 8.74
N SER A 94 -3.08 23.02 9.72
CA SER A 94 -3.98 22.65 10.81
C SER A 94 -5.34 22.32 10.22
N ARG A 95 -5.71 21.02 10.21
CA ARG A 95 -7.00 20.51 9.70
C ARG A 95 -8.19 21.24 10.33
N ASP A 96 -8.02 21.74 11.54
CA ASP A 96 -9.02 22.49 12.30
C ASP A 96 -9.41 23.84 11.67
N ALA A 97 -8.65 24.32 10.69
CA ALA A 97 -8.92 25.57 9.98
C ALA A 97 -9.80 25.41 8.72
N LEU A 98 -10.05 24.18 8.25
CA LEU A 98 -10.83 23.93 7.03
C LEU A 98 -12.30 23.60 7.33
N PRO A 99 -13.28 24.19 6.62
CA PRO A 99 -14.67 23.76 6.70
C PRO A 99 -14.82 22.27 6.34
N ARG A 100 -15.68 21.56 7.08
CA ARG A 100 -15.91 20.11 6.93
C ARG A 100 -16.18 19.67 5.48
N ALA A 101 -16.94 20.45 4.73
CA ALA A 101 -17.25 20.17 3.32
C ALA A 101 -15.99 20.10 2.43
N TYR A 102 -14.97 20.92 2.70
CA TYR A 102 -13.70 20.85 1.96
C TYR A 102 -12.88 19.65 2.37
N VAL A 103 -12.94 19.24 3.64
CA VAL A 103 -12.25 18.03 4.11
C VAL A 103 -12.86 16.78 3.46
N GLU A 104 -14.18 16.68 3.42
CA GLU A 104 -14.90 15.61 2.72
C GLU A 104 -14.55 15.60 1.22
N GLN A 105 -14.61 16.75 0.54
CA GLN A 105 -14.23 16.87 -0.87
C GLN A 105 -12.78 16.45 -1.15
N VAL A 106 -11.83 16.86 -0.30
CA VAL A 106 -10.42 16.46 -0.43
C VAL A 106 -10.28 14.95 -0.30
N ASN A 107 -10.96 14.33 0.68
CA ASN A 107 -10.90 12.88 0.88
C ASN A 107 -11.46 12.12 -0.32
N ASP A 108 -12.63 12.51 -0.83
CA ASP A 108 -13.26 11.89 -2.00
C ASP A 108 -12.35 11.99 -3.23
N ASN A 109 -11.74 13.16 -3.44
CA ASN A 109 -10.84 13.39 -4.55
C ASN A 109 -9.53 12.60 -4.43
N ILE A 110 -8.96 12.50 -3.23
CA ILE A 110 -7.77 11.67 -2.98
C ILE A 110 -8.08 10.20 -3.23
N GLU A 111 -9.23 9.72 -2.75
CA GLU A 111 -9.64 8.33 -2.93
C GLU A 111 -9.80 7.99 -4.43
N MET A 112 -10.43 8.86 -5.20
CA MET A 112 -10.55 8.65 -6.65
C MET A 112 -9.21 8.74 -7.38
N LEU A 113 -8.34 9.70 -7.02
CA LEU A 113 -7.01 9.82 -7.62
C LEU A 113 -6.12 8.60 -7.31
N LYS A 114 -6.29 7.98 -6.13
CA LYS A 114 -5.64 6.73 -5.74
C LYS A 114 -6.08 5.57 -6.64
N PHE A 115 -7.38 5.42 -6.92
CA PHE A 115 -7.88 4.40 -7.84
C PHE A 115 -7.39 4.63 -9.29
N ASP A 116 -7.47 5.87 -9.78
CA ASP A 116 -6.96 6.24 -11.11
C ASP A 116 -5.44 5.97 -11.23
N TRP A 117 -4.67 6.28 -10.19
CA TRP A 117 -3.24 5.98 -10.12
C TRP A 117 -2.97 4.49 -10.20
N PHE A 118 -3.67 3.69 -9.41
CA PHE A 118 -3.49 2.25 -9.40
C PHE A 118 -3.83 1.63 -10.75
N ALA A 119 -4.98 1.99 -11.35
CA ALA A 119 -5.35 1.55 -12.69
C ALA A 119 -4.29 1.93 -13.74
N TRP A 120 -3.70 3.13 -13.63
CA TRP A 120 -2.59 3.54 -14.49
C TRP A 120 -1.33 2.67 -14.28
N GLN A 121 -0.99 2.30 -13.05
CA GLN A 121 0.12 1.38 -12.80
C GLN A 121 -0.15 -0.03 -13.36
N VAL A 122 -1.38 -0.52 -13.29
CA VAL A 122 -1.76 -1.81 -13.88
C VAL A 122 -1.55 -1.82 -15.39
N GLU A 123 -1.98 -0.76 -16.08
CA GLU A 123 -1.76 -0.61 -17.51
C GLU A 123 -0.28 -0.45 -17.89
N ARG A 124 0.50 0.25 -17.06
CA ARG A 124 1.95 0.37 -17.24
C ARG A 124 2.65 -0.98 -17.04
N TYR A 125 2.30 -1.71 -15.99
CA TYR A 125 2.83 -3.04 -15.68
C TYR A 125 2.55 -4.06 -16.81
N LYS A 126 1.38 -3.97 -17.43
CA LYS A 126 1.02 -4.78 -18.60
C LYS A 126 1.86 -4.46 -19.83
N ARG A 127 2.16 -3.17 -20.05
CA ARG A 127 2.86 -2.67 -21.24
C ARG A 127 4.37 -2.89 -21.16
N ASP A 128 4.96 -2.60 -20.02
CA ASP A 128 6.42 -2.49 -19.86
C ASP A 128 7.00 -3.80 -19.32
N THR A 129 6.77 -4.92 -20.02
CA THR A 129 7.15 -6.26 -19.53
C THR A 129 8.66 -6.43 -19.34
N GLU A 130 9.48 -5.74 -20.14
CA GLU A 130 10.96 -5.78 -20.05
C GLU A 130 11.50 -4.99 -18.86
N LEU A 131 10.82 -3.92 -18.46
CA LEU A 131 11.19 -3.03 -17.35
C LEU A 131 10.26 -3.22 -16.14
N ARG A 132 9.61 -4.38 -16.07
CA ARG A 132 8.56 -4.65 -15.09
C ARG A 132 9.05 -4.37 -13.67
N TRP A 133 10.17 -4.96 -13.27
CA TRP A 133 10.71 -4.84 -11.91
C TRP A 133 11.11 -3.41 -11.53
N SER A 134 11.72 -2.65 -12.44
CA SER A 134 12.04 -1.24 -12.18
C SER A 134 10.79 -0.37 -12.13
N SER A 135 9.78 -0.65 -12.97
CA SER A 135 8.49 0.04 -12.95
C SER A 135 7.70 -0.24 -11.67
N VAL A 136 7.65 -1.49 -11.22
CA VAL A 136 7.01 -1.88 -9.95
C VAL A 136 7.74 -1.22 -8.78
N GLY A 137 9.08 -1.20 -8.79
CA GLY A 137 9.88 -0.56 -7.74
C GLY A 137 9.57 0.94 -7.62
N ALA A 138 9.52 1.66 -8.74
CA ALA A 138 9.15 3.07 -8.75
C ALA A 138 7.70 3.30 -8.27
N SER A 139 6.78 2.43 -8.65
CA SER A 139 5.37 2.51 -8.22
C SER A 139 5.23 2.27 -6.72
N PHE A 140 5.98 1.32 -6.18
CA PHE A 140 6.04 1.02 -4.76
C PHE A 140 6.60 2.20 -3.95
N GLU A 141 7.70 2.81 -4.41
CA GLU A 141 8.27 4.01 -3.77
C GLU A 141 7.29 5.18 -3.76
N GLN A 142 6.54 5.37 -4.86
CA GLN A 142 5.49 6.39 -4.91
C GLN A 142 4.39 6.12 -3.87
N ALA A 143 3.88 4.89 -3.79
CA ALA A 143 2.85 4.50 -2.84
C ALA A 143 3.31 4.69 -1.39
N GLN A 144 4.55 4.29 -1.07
CA GLN A 144 5.10 4.43 0.27
C GLN A 144 5.24 5.90 0.67
N ARG A 145 5.67 6.77 -0.25
CA ARG A 145 5.74 8.22 0.01
C ARG A 145 4.37 8.80 0.33
N TRP A 146 3.35 8.44 -0.45
CA TRP A 146 1.98 8.89 -0.20
C TRP A 146 1.40 8.36 1.11
N LEU A 147 1.64 7.09 1.44
CA LEU A 147 1.24 6.52 2.72
C LEU A 147 1.86 7.31 3.88
N ASN A 148 3.17 7.50 3.87
CA ASN A 148 3.88 8.27 4.90
C ASN A 148 3.34 9.69 5.02
N ALA A 149 3.07 10.34 3.89
CA ALA A 149 2.56 11.70 3.87
C ALA A 149 1.11 11.80 4.39
N SER A 150 0.26 10.82 4.06
CA SER A 150 -1.10 10.70 4.59
C SER A 150 -1.13 10.47 6.10
N GLN A 151 -0.21 9.63 6.61
CA GLN A 151 -0.07 9.38 8.05
C GLN A 151 0.36 10.64 8.80
N ARG A 152 1.28 11.44 8.23
CA ARG A 152 1.67 12.74 8.81
C ARG A 152 0.50 13.73 8.88
N LEU A 153 -0.43 13.68 7.93
CA LEU A 153 -1.62 14.54 7.90
C LEU A 153 -2.72 14.06 8.84
N SER A 154 -2.83 12.75 9.06
CA SER A 154 -3.81 12.14 9.96
C SER A 154 -3.34 12.19 11.42
N ALA A 155 -3.42 13.39 12.02
CA ALA A 155 -3.11 13.63 13.43
C ALA A 155 -4.15 13.05 14.43
N SER A 156 -4.89 12.00 14.07
CA SER A 156 -5.90 11.37 14.94
C SER A 156 -5.56 9.90 15.19
N ASP A 157 -5.50 9.56 16.47
CA ASP A 157 -5.35 8.20 17.00
C ASP A 157 -6.35 7.21 16.38
N GLU A 158 -5.86 5.98 16.17
CA GLU A 158 -6.64 4.72 16.23
C GLU A 158 -7.63 4.35 15.13
N GLU A 159 -7.30 4.56 13.85
CA GLU A 159 -7.85 3.66 12.82
C GLU A 159 -6.71 2.95 12.10
N SER A 160 -6.39 1.74 12.57
CA SER A 160 -5.45 0.86 11.88
C SER A 160 -6.07 0.53 10.52
N VAL A 161 -5.54 1.13 9.46
CA VAL A 161 -5.93 0.79 8.09
C VAL A 161 -5.59 -0.67 7.87
N ASP A 162 -6.60 -1.49 7.59
CA ASP A 162 -6.40 -2.85 7.12
C ASP A 162 -5.82 -2.79 5.69
N ILE A 163 -4.49 -2.91 5.61
CA ILE A 163 -3.73 -2.83 4.37
C ILE A 163 -4.19 -3.90 3.36
N ALA A 164 -4.56 -5.09 3.85
CA ALA A 164 -5.01 -6.17 2.99
C ALA A 164 -6.38 -5.84 2.37
N ALA A 165 -7.31 -5.30 3.18
CA ALA A 165 -8.59 -4.82 2.68
C ALA A 165 -8.42 -3.68 1.67
N GLU A 166 -7.50 -2.74 1.93
CA GLU A 166 -7.21 -1.64 1.01
C GLU A 166 -6.63 -2.11 -0.33
N ILE A 167 -5.68 -3.06 -0.31
CA ILE A 167 -5.15 -3.70 -1.51
C ILE A 167 -6.27 -4.38 -2.31
N ASN A 168 -7.16 -5.12 -1.64
CA ASN A 168 -8.28 -5.77 -2.31
C ASN A 168 -9.23 -4.75 -2.94
N ARG A 169 -9.52 -3.63 -2.25
CA ARG A 169 -10.30 -2.52 -2.82
C ARG A 169 -9.65 -1.93 -4.08
N LEU A 170 -8.32 -1.79 -4.11
CA LEU A 170 -7.59 -1.33 -5.29
C LEU A 170 -7.71 -2.33 -6.45
N ILE A 171 -7.53 -3.63 -6.19
CA ILE A 171 -7.68 -4.69 -7.19
C ILE A 171 -9.13 -4.75 -7.72
N ASP A 172 -10.12 -4.60 -6.85
CA ASP A 172 -11.53 -4.59 -7.21
C ASP A 172 -11.95 -3.34 -8.00
N SER A 173 -11.18 -2.26 -7.91
CA SER A 173 -11.46 -1.00 -8.62
C SER A 173 -11.15 -1.05 -10.12
N VAL A 174 -10.31 -2.00 -10.56
CA VAL A 174 -9.97 -2.14 -11.98
C VAL A 174 -10.96 -3.04 -12.72
N PRO A 175 -11.14 -2.88 -14.04
CA PRO A 175 -11.97 -3.77 -14.85
C PRO A 175 -11.62 -5.25 -14.67
N ASP A 176 -12.62 -6.14 -14.77
CA ASP A 176 -12.44 -7.59 -14.55
C ASP A 176 -11.36 -8.22 -15.45
N ASN A 177 -11.21 -7.73 -16.68
CA ASN A 177 -10.17 -8.18 -17.62
C ASN A 177 -8.75 -7.72 -17.26
N GLN A 178 -8.59 -6.86 -16.25
CA GLN A 178 -7.33 -6.36 -15.71
C GLN A 178 -7.03 -6.88 -14.30
N ARG A 179 -7.99 -7.49 -13.58
CA ARG A 179 -7.81 -7.98 -12.20
C ARG A 179 -6.58 -8.86 -12.01
N ALA A 180 -6.41 -9.87 -12.87
CA ALA A 180 -5.22 -10.74 -12.81
C ALA A 180 -3.91 -9.96 -13.02
N THR A 181 -3.94 -8.88 -13.81
CA THR A 181 -2.77 -8.01 -14.00
C THR A 181 -2.51 -7.16 -12.75
N ALA A 182 -3.57 -6.68 -12.09
CA ALA A 182 -3.48 -5.95 -10.83
C ALA A 182 -2.94 -6.81 -9.68
N GLU A 183 -3.46 -8.03 -9.53
CA GLU A 183 -2.94 -9.03 -8.59
C GLU A 183 -1.45 -9.29 -8.84
N ASN A 184 -1.05 -9.39 -10.12
CA ASN A 184 0.34 -9.58 -10.48
C ASN A 184 1.24 -8.40 -10.09
N LEU A 185 0.79 -7.17 -10.33
CA LEU A 185 1.49 -5.95 -9.93
C LEU A 185 1.69 -5.91 -8.41
N VAL A 186 0.64 -6.20 -7.64
CA VAL A 186 0.70 -6.22 -6.17
C VAL A 186 1.66 -7.29 -5.67
N ALA A 187 1.59 -8.51 -6.20
CA ALA A 187 2.50 -9.58 -5.80
C ALA A 187 3.97 -9.24 -6.09
N ASP A 188 4.26 -8.66 -7.26
CA ASP A 188 5.63 -8.21 -7.58
C ASP A 188 6.08 -7.06 -6.66
N ALA A 189 5.16 -6.16 -6.28
CA ALA A 189 5.44 -5.07 -5.33
C ALA A 189 5.75 -5.59 -3.92
N VAL A 190 5.04 -6.63 -3.46
CA VAL A 190 5.33 -7.31 -2.19
C VAL A 190 6.73 -7.93 -2.20
N VAL A 191 7.13 -8.56 -3.31
CA VAL A 191 8.50 -9.09 -3.45
C VAL A 191 9.54 -7.97 -3.34
N ILE A 192 9.32 -6.83 -4.01
CA ILE A 192 10.22 -5.67 -3.90
C ILE A 192 10.26 -5.14 -2.46
N TRP A 193 9.12 -5.04 -1.80
CA TRP A 193 9.04 -4.61 -0.40
C TRP A 193 9.82 -5.55 0.54
N LEU A 194 9.74 -6.86 0.30
CA LEU A 194 10.52 -7.87 1.01
C LEU A 194 12.03 -7.79 0.73
N THR A 195 12.49 -7.07 -0.31
CA THR A 195 13.93 -6.85 -0.51
C THR A 195 14.48 -5.69 0.33
N ARG A 196 13.60 -4.90 0.96
CA ARG A 196 13.94 -3.63 1.64
C ARG A 196 13.54 -3.58 3.11
N THR A 197 12.64 -4.46 3.54
CA THR A 197 12.16 -4.53 4.91
C THR A 197 12.87 -5.66 5.64
N ASP A 198 13.10 -5.54 6.93
CA ASP A 198 13.57 -6.65 7.75
C ASP A 198 12.42 -7.19 8.61
N VAL A 199 11.79 -8.28 8.15
CA VAL A 199 10.65 -8.89 8.85
C VAL A 199 11.09 -9.68 10.09
N ALA A 200 12.40 -9.89 10.28
CA ALA A 200 12.90 -10.57 11.48
C ALA A 200 12.70 -9.72 12.75
N THR A 201 12.55 -8.40 12.59
CA THR A 201 12.28 -7.47 13.70
C THR A 201 10.83 -7.46 14.17
N TRP A 202 9.91 -8.06 13.40
CA TRP A 202 8.48 -8.05 13.70
C TRP A 202 8.11 -9.02 14.82
N THR A 203 6.90 -8.91 15.34
CA THR A 203 6.34 -9.93 16.23
C THR A 203 6.00 -11.20 15.44
N GLU A 204 5.91 -12.33 16.15
CA GLU A 204 5.51 -13.60 15.53
C GLU A 204 4.07 -13.54 14.98
N SER A 205 3.17 -12.84 15.66
CA SER A 205 1.80 -12.62 15.19
C SER A 205 1.76 -11.89 13.84
N GLU A 206 2.52 -10.81 13.69
CA GLU A 206 2.59 -10.05 12.44
C GLU A 206 3.19 -10.89 11.30
N ARG A 207 4.23 -11.68 11.58
CA ARG A 207 4.81 -12.58 10.58
C ARG A 207 3.86 -13.69 10.16
N ARG A 208 3.10 -14.28 11.08
CA ARG A 208 2.10 -15.32 10.76
C ARG A 208 1.00 -14.78 9.88
N GLU A 209 0.49 -13.58 10.17
CA GLU A 209 -0.51 -12.91 9.35
C GLU A 209 0.01 -12.65 7.93
N LEU A 210 1.20 -12.05 7.82
CA LEU A 210 1.83 -11.83 6.51
C LEU A 210 2.10 -13.14 5.76
N ALA A 211 2.59 -14.17 6.44
CA ALA A 211 2.84 -15.48 5.86
C ALA A 211 1.54 -16.12 5.33
N SER A 212 0.44 -16.02 6.07
CA SER A 212 -0.88 -16.50 5.65
C SER A 212 -1.34 -15.81 4.34
N GLN A 213 -1.22 -14.49 4.27
CA GLN A 213 -1.60 -13.72 3.07
C GLN A 213 -0.72 -14.03 1.85
N ILE A 214 0.60 -14.18 2.06
CA ILE A 214 1.53 -14.57 1.01
C ILE A 214 1.21 -15.97 0.49
N VAL A 215 0.89 -16.91 1.38
CA VAL A 215 0.54 -18.29 1.01
C VAL A 215 -0.71 -18.36 0.14
N LEU A 216 -1.75 -17.60 0.47
CA LEU A 216 -2.95 -17.48 -0.36
C LEU A 216 -2.61 -16.95 -1.76
N SER A 217 -1.69 -15.99 -1.84
CA SER A 217 -1.22 -15.42 -3.10
C SER A 217 -0.35 -16.40 -3.90
N LEU A 218 0.48 -17.21 -3.23
CA LEU A 218 1.34 -18.20 -3.88
C LEU A 218 0.54 -19.42 -4.39
N ASP A 219 -0.56 -19.76 -3.73
CA ASP A 219 -1.47 -20.82 -4.17
C ASP A 219 -2.18 -20.47 -5.48
N SER A 220 -2.54 -19.19 -5.68
CA SER A 220 -3.10 -18.71 -6.93
C SER A 220 -2.03 -18.43 -7.99
N ARG A 221 -0.85 -17.96 -7.57
CA ARG A 221 0.27 -17.61 -8.45
C ARG A 221 1.62 -18.07 -7.89
N PRO A 222 2.12 -19.22 -8.35
CA PRO A 222 3.50 -19.62 -8.12
C PRO A 222 4.54 -18.59 -8.59
N LEU A 223 5.74 -18.62 -7.99
CA LEU A 223 6.88 -17.85 -8.46
C LEU A 223 7.43 -18.44 -9.76
N GLU A 224 6.90 -17.98 -10.90
CA GLU A 224 7.31 -18.47 -12.22
C GLU A 224 8.72 -17.99 -12.60
N SER A 225 9.06 -16.73 -12.29
CA SER A 225 10.41 -16.17 -12.45
C SER A 225 10.61 -14.94 -11.56
N LEU A 226 11.64 -15.02 -10.72
CA LEU A 226 12.22 -13.84 -10.08
C LEU A 226 12.96 -13.01 -11.16
N PRO A 227 13.21 -11.72 -10.93
CA PRO A 227 14.07 -10.98 -11.83
C PRO A 227 15.42 -11.70 -11.97
N ALA A 228 16.04 -11.56 -13.14
CA ALA A 228 17.42 -11.98 -13.30
C ALA A 228 18.27 -11.37 -12.18
N GLU A 229 19.20 -12.15 -11.63
CA GLU A 229 20.03 -11.76 -10.48
C GLU A 229 20.71 -10.38 -10.67
N SER A 230 20.97 -9.97 -11.91
CA SER A 230 21.51 -8.66 -12.28
C SER A 230 20.61 -7.46 -11.96
N THR A 231 19.34 -7.67 -11.61
CA THR A 231 18.37 -6.60 -11.33
C THR A 231 18.47 -6.10 -9.88
N TRP A 232 18.96 -6.93 -8.97
CA TRP A 232 19.00 -6.64 -7.53
C TRP A 232 20.43 -6.62 -7.02
N THR A 233 20.70 -5.79 -6.02
CA THR A 233 21.98 -5.82 -5.33
C THR A 233 22.13 -7.14 -4.56
N PRO A 234 23.36 -7.63 -4.32
CA PRO A 234 23.56 -8.80 -3.47
C PRO A 234 22.94 -8.66 -2.08
N GLU A 235 22.89 -7.44 -1.55
CA GLU A 235 22.23 -7.12 -0.29
C GLU A 235 20.70 -7.31 -0.36
N GLN A 236 20.04 -6.80 -1.41
CA GLN A 236 18.60 -7.00 -1.63
C GLN A 236 18.23 -8.47 -1.75
N GLN A 237 19.05 -9.25 -2.46
CA GLN A 237 18.86 -10.69 -2.58
C GLN A 237 19.02 -11.40 -1.23
N ALA A 238 20.03 -11.03 -0.45
CA ALA A 238 20.25 -11.57 0.89
C ALA A 238 19.07 -11.25 1.83
N THR A 239 18.58 -10.00 1.81
CA THR A 239 17.41 -9.57 2.59
C THR A 239 16.16 -10.33 2.18
N LEU A 240 15.88 -10.46 0.88
CA LEU A 240 14.75 -11.23 0.39
C LEU A 240 14.81 -12.68 0.86
N ARG A 241 15.99 -13.33 0.74
CA ARG A 241 16.18 -14.71 1.20
C ARG A 241 15.94 -14.82 2.70
N HIS A 242 16.52 -13.92 3.49
CA HIS A 242 16.34 -13.92 4.94
C HIS A 242 14.86 -13.79 5.32
N ASN A 243 14.14 -12.86 4.69
CA ASN A 243 12.71 -12.68 4.94
C ASN A 243 11.88 -13.88 4.49
N ALA A 244 12.20 -14.47 3.35
CA ALA A 244 11.54 -15.68 2.87
C ALA A 244 11.73 -16.85 3.84
N GLU A 245 12.94 -17.03 4.40
CA GLU A 245 13.21 -18.04 5.43
C GLU A 245 12.39 -17.80 6.70
N ARG A 246 12.29 -16.53 7.14
CA ARG A 246 11.52 -16.13 8.32
C ARG A 246 10.02 -16.38 8.17
N LEU A 247 9.47 -15.98 7.03
CA LEU A 247 8.05 -16.13 6.73
C LEU A 247 7.69 -17.61 6.51
N LEU A 248 8.56 -18.37 5.84
CA LEU A 248 8.38 -19.81 5.69
C LEU A 248 8.46 -20.54 7.04
N GLY A 249 9.34 -20.10 7.95
CA GLY A 249 9.38 -20.60 9.33
C GLY A 249 8.10 -20.30 10.11
N SER A 250 7.56 -19.09 9.97
CA SER A 250 6.29 -18.69 10.62
C SER A 250 5.11 -19.49 10.07
N TRP A 251 5.08 -19.73 8.75
CA TRP A 251 4.12 -20.64 8.13
C TRP A 251 4.28 -22.07 8.63
N ALA A 252 5.51 -22.57 8.69
CA ALA A 252 5.80 -23.92 9.19
C ALA A 252 5.33 -24.09 10.65
N ALA A 253 5.48 -23.07 11.50
CA ALA A 253 4.93 -23.09 12.86
C ALA A 253 3.39 -23.24 12.86
N MET A 254 2.67 -22.55 11.96
CA MET A 254 1.23 -22.75 11.79
C MET A 254 0.90 -24.19 11.35
N GLN A 255 1.70 -24.76 10.45
CA GLN A 255 1.54 -26.15 10.00
C GLN A 255 1.87 -27.18 11.07
N ALA A 256 2.80 -26.87 11.98
CA ALA A 256 3.12 -27.71 13.12
C ALA A 256 1.92 -27.84 14.07
N HIS A 257 1.20 -26.74 14.28
CA HIS A 257 -0.01 -26.73 15.09
C HIS A 257 -1.14 -27.55 14.44
N GLU A 258 -1.36 -27.39 13.13
CA GLU A 258 -2.31 -28.24 12.38
C GLU A 258 -1.95 -29.72 12.49
N LEU A 259 -0.66 -30.05 12.35
CA LEU A 259 -0.15 -31.41 12.44
C LEU A 259 -0.35 -32.04 13.83
N ALA A 260 -0.23 -31.25 14.90
CA ALA A 260 -0.45 -31.71 16.28
C ALA A 260 -1.89 -32.22 16.49
N GLY A 261 -2.85 -31.69 15.74
CA GLY A 261 -4.24 -32.16 15.74
C GLY A 261 -4.47 -33.50 15.01
N ILE A 262 -3.51 -34.01 14.24
CA ILE A 262 -3.66 -35.22 13.43
C ILE A 262 -3.14 -36.44 14.20
N SER A 263 -4.02 -37.39 14.50
CA SER A 263 -3.67 -38.59 15.28
C SER A 263 -3.10 -39.75 14.43
N GLY A 264 -3.51 -39.89 13.17
CA GLY A 264 -3.09 -41.01 12.33
C GLY A 264 -1.68 -40.85 11.75
N ARG A 265 -0.79 -41.83 11.95
CA ARG A 265 0.58 -41.78 11.39
C ARG A 265 0.60 -41.61 9.86
N HIS A 266 -0.30 -42.30 9.16
CA HIS A 266 -0.42 -42.20 7.70
C HIS A 266 -0.97 -40.83 7.27
N GLU A 267 -1.93 -40.29 8.01
CA GLU A 267 -2.51 -38.96 7.75
C GLU A 267 -1.47 -37.85 7.97
N ARG A 268 -0.68 -37.94 9.04
CA ARG A 268 0.46 -37.04 9.30
C ARG A 268 1.47 -37.07 8.16
N ALA A 269 1.81 -38.25 7.64
CA ALA A 269 2.73 -38.37 6.51
C ALA A 269 2.14 -37.76 5.23
N ALA A 270 0.86 -38.02 4.94
CA ALA A 270 0.17 -37.46 3.77
C ALA A 270 0.05 -35.93 3.87
N PHE A 271 -0.18 -35.39 5.07
CA PHE A 271 -0.17 -33.95 5.34
C PHE A 271 1.19 -33.33 4.98
N ILE A 272 2.29 -33.87 5.49
CA ILE A 272 3.64 -33.37 5.17
C ILE A 272 3.92 -33.46 3.67
N ASP A 273 3.59 -34.57 3.02
CA ASP A 273 3.77 -34.72 1.58
C ASP A 273 3.02 -33.63 0.80
N SER A 274 1.77 -33.33 1.18
CA SER A 274 0.98 -32.28 0.57
C SER A 274 1.61 -30.89 0.76
N ARG A 275 2.12 -30.58 1.96
CA ARG A 275 2.81 -29.30 2.24
C ARG A 275 4.14 -29.18 1.50
N MET A 276 4.89 -30.27 1.34
CA MET A 276 6.10 -30.30 0.53
C MET A 276 5.80 -30.05 -0.96
N GLU A 277 4.75 -30.68 -1.50
CA GLU A 277 4.29 -30.44 -2.87
C GLU A 277 3.83 -29.00 -3.06
N GLN A 278 3.18 -28.41 -2.06
CA GLN A 278 2.75 -27.01 -2.07
C GLN A 278 3.96 -26.05 -2.16
N VAL A 279 4.96 -26.22 -1.30
CA VAL A 279 6.21 -25.41 -1.34
C VAL A 279 6.97 -25.57 -2.66
N GLN A 280 7.00 -26.79 -3.21
CA GLN A 280 7.59 -27.04 -4.53
C GLN A 280 6.83 -26.32 -5.64
N ARG A 281 5.49 -26.38 -5.61
CA ARG A 281 4.62 -25.72 -6.59
C ARG A 281 4.82 -24.22 -6.59
N TRP A 282 4.99 -23.61 -5.42
CA TRP A 282 5.25 -22.16 -5.30
C TRP A 282 6.58 -21.71 -5.89
N GLY A 283 7.52 -22.63 -6.17
CA GLY A 283 8.83 -22.28 -6.74
C GLY A 283 9.83 -21.68 -5.73
N LEU A 284 9.50 -21.67 -4.42
CA LEU A 284 10.33 -21.06 -3.36
C LEU A 284 11.73 -21.66 -3.28
N LEU A 285 11.91 -22.92 -3.67
CA LEU A 285 13.21 -23.60 -3.64
C LEU A 285 14.28 -22.86 -4.44
N ARG A 286 13.89 -22.15 -5.50
CA ARG A 286 14.81 -21.36 -6.31
C ARG A 286 15.40 -20.15 -5.57
N LEU A 287 14.70 -19.61 -4.56
CA LEU A 287 15.21 -18.51 -3.71
C LEU A 287 16.36 -18.96 -2.81
N PHE A 288 16.34 -20.23 -2.39
CA PHE A 288 17.31 -20.81 -1.45
C PHE A 288 18.46 -21.54 -2.16
N ALA A 289 18.33 -21.80 -3.46
CA ALA A 289 19.39 -22.38 -4.27
C ALA A 289 20.55 -21.38 -4.40
N THR A 290 21.68 -21.69 -3.76
CA THR A 290 22.74 -20.70 -3.55
C THR A 290 23.72 -20.55 -4.71
N ASN A 291 23.73 -21.44 -5.72
CA ASN A 291 24.62 -21.38 -6.90
C ASN A 291 24.22 -22.45 -7.95
N ALA A 292 23.01 -22.40 -8.51
CA ALA A 292 22.70 -23.28 -9.64
C ALA A 292 23.09 -22.61 -10.97
N GLU A 293 24.39 -22.35 -11.15
CA GLU A 293 24.96 -22.15 -12.48
C GLU A 293 24.87 -23.48 -13.24
N SER A 294 23.71 -23.79 -13.81
CA SER A 294 23.50 -24.61 -15.02
C SER A 294 22.05 -25.07 -15.09
N SER A 295 21.59 -25.19 -16.33
CA SER A 295 20.21 -25.28 -16.78
C SER A 295 19.49 -26.61 -16.52
N ASP A 296 19.70 -27.26 -15.38
CA ASP A 296 18.90 -28.42 -14.99
C ASP A 296 18.22 -28.18 -13.64
N SER A 297 16.95 -28.58 -13.56
CA SER A 297 16.17 -28.58 -12.31
C SER A 297 17.06 -29.07 -11.17
N PRO A 298 17.10 -28.38 -10.01
CA PRO A 298 17.92 -28.81 -8.88
C PRO A 298 17.64 -30.28 -8.61
N SER A 299 18.71 -31.07 -8.48
CA SER A 299 18.57 -32.49 -8.17
C SER A 299 17.69 -32.62 -6.93
N ALA A 300 16.87 -33.67 -6.86
CA ALA A 300 15.96 -33.87 -5.72
C ALA A 300 16.68 -33.79 -4.37
N TRP A 301 17.94 -34.21 -4.34
CA TRP A 301 18.85 -34.15 -3.20
C TRP A 301 19.26 -32.73 -2.82
N GLU A 302 19.45 -31.84 -3.81
CA GLU A 302 19.85 -30.46 -3.58
C GLU A 302 18.68 -29.63 -3.05
N ALA A 303 17.48 -29.82 -3.61
CA ALA A 303 16.23 -29.26 -3.07
C ALA A 303 15.96 -29.76 -1.63
N ALA A 304 16.17 -31.06 -1.39
CA ALA A 304 16.07 -31.68 -0.07
C ALA A 304 17.05 -31.07 0.94
N ARG A 305 18.32 -30.93 0.55
CA ARG A 305 19.37 -30.34 1.39
C ARG A 305 19.10 -28.87 1.69
N GLN A 306 18.58 -28.10 0.73
CA GLN A 306 18.23 -26.69 0.93
C GLN A 306 17.05 -26.53 1.90
N LEU A 307 16.01 -27.36 1.79
CA LEU A 307 14.92 -27.38 2.77
C LEU A 307 15.41 -27.76 4.18
N LEU A 308 16.31 -28.74 4.29
CA LEU A 308 16.86 -29.14 5.59
C LEU A 308 17.84 -28.11 6.17
N ALA A 309 18.47 -27.29 5.34
CA ALA A 309 19.38 -26.25 5.82
C ALA A 309 18.63 -25.16 6.61
N VAL A 310 17.37 -24.89 6.27
CA VAL A 310 16.57 -23.82 6.89
C VAL A 310 15.78 -24.28 8.12
N THR A 311 15.52 -25.59 8.30
CA THR A 311 14.71 -26.08 9.44
C THR A 311 15.37 -25.89 10.80
N GLY A 312 16.71 -25.97 10.87
CA GLY A 312 17.45 -25.70 12.10
C GLY A 312 17.27 -24.25 12.59
N ASP A 313 17.16 -23.32 11.65
CA ASP A 313 16.87 -21.92 11.96
C ASP A 313 15.42 -21.73 12.41
N TRP A 314 14.47 -22.45 11.83
CA TRP A 314 13.09 -22.38 12.27
C TRP A 314 12.91 -22.82 13.73
N LEU A 315 13.55 -23.91 14.15
CA LEU A 315 13.52 -24.36 15.56
C LEU A 315 14.12 -23.32 16.50
N ARG A 316 15.18 -22.63 16.07
CA ARG A 316 15.83 -21.58 16.84
C ARG A 316 14.95 -20.34 17.01
N TRP A 317 14.14 -20.02 15.99
CA TRP A 317 13.29 -18.83 15.97
C TRP A 317 11.90 -19.06 16.54
N THR A 318 11.47 -20.31 16.65
CA THR A 318 10.15 -20.66 17.17
C THR A 318 10.11 -20.43 18.69
N ASP A 319 9.01 -19.84 19.15
CA ASP A 319 8.73 -19.61 20.56
C ASP A 319 8.75 -20.93 21.36
N GLU A 320 9.13 -20.86 22.63
CA GLU A 320 9.24 -22.05 23.48
C GLU A 320 7.93 -22.85 23.56
N ALA A 321 6.79 -22.15 23.54
CA ALA A 321 5.46 -22.76 23.60
C ALA A 321 5.19 -23.69 22.41
N ASP A 322 5.67 -23.33 21.21
CA ASP A 322 5.38 -24.04 19.96
C ASP A 322 6.53 -24.99 19.57
N ARG A 323 7.65 -24.98 20.31
CA ARG A 323 8.86 -25.72 19.94
C ARG A 323 8.66 -27.23 19.87
N VAL A 324 7.82 -27.81 20.73
CA VAL A 324 7.54 -29.27 20.71
C VAL A 324 6.82 -29.67 19.43
N GLU A 325 5.79 -28.91 19.05
CA GLU A 325 5.03 -29.15 17.82
C GLU A 325 5.92 -28.95 16.60
N MET A 326 6.72 -27.88 16.61
CA MET A 326 7.66 -27.58 15.54
C MET A 326 8.75 -28.64 15.38
N GLN A 327 9.29 -29.17 16.48
CA GLN A 327 10.24 -30.28 16.43
C GLN A 327 9.62 -31.52 15.77
N ALA A 328 8.38 -31.86 16.12
CA ALA A 328 7.69 -32.99 15.52
C ALA A 328 7.47 -32.79 14.00
N LEU A 329 7.17 -31.56 13.57
CA LEU A 329 7.09 -31.21 12.15
C LEU A 329 8.45 -31.41 11.46
N VAL A 330 9.53 -30.86 12.03
CA VAL A 330 10.88 -30.93 11.46
C VAL A 330 11.40 -32.37 11.37
N ASP A 331 11.16 -33.18 12.40
CA ASP A 331 11.55 -34.59 12.40
C ASP A 331 10.86 -35.37 11.28
N LEU A 332 9.54 -35.20 11.14
CA LEU A 332 8.77 -35.84 10.09
C LEU A 332 9.18 -35.32 8.71
N LEU A 333 9.33 -34.01 8.54
CA LEU A 333 9.83 -33.43 7.29
C LEU A 333 11.18 -34.03 6.90
N THR A 334 12.09 -34.17 7.86
CA THR A 334 13.41 -34.76 7.63
C THR A 334 13.33 -36.23 7.20
N GLU A 335 12.50 -37.03 7.87
CA GLU A 335 12.26 -38.43 7.50
C GLU A 335 11.70 -38.53 6.06
N ARG A 336 10.71 -37.69 5.72
CA ARG A 336 10.06 -37.69 4.40
C ARG A 336 11.00 -37.25 3.28
N VAL A 337 11.76 -36.19 3.49
CA VAL A 337 12.77 -35.70 2.55
C VAL A 337 13.83 -36.77 2.27
N ALA A 338 14.34 -37.44 3.32
CA ALA A 338 15.30 -38.53 3.17
C ALA A 338 14.72 -39.74 2.41
N ALA A 339 13.47 -40.12 2.71
CA ALA A 339 12.78 -41.21 2.03
C ALA A 339 12.55 -40.91 0.54
N GLN A 340 12.17 -39.67 0.20
CA GLN A 340 11.96 -39.25 -1.20
C GLN A 340 13.28 -39.25 -1.99
N ALA A 341 14.38 -38.79 -1.38
CA ALA A 341 15.71 -38.84 -1.98
C ALA A 341 16.15 -40.29 -2.27
N MET A 342 15.99 -41.20 -1.30
CA MET A 342 16.32 -42.62 -1.47
C MET A 342 15.49 -43.29 -2.57
N ARG A 343 14.18 -43.05 -2.63
CA ARG A 343 13.31 -43.62 -3.68
C ARG A 343 13.75 -43.19 -5.08
N ARG A 344 14.15 -41.94 -5.26
CA ARG A 344 14.63 -41.44 -6.57
C ARG A 344 15.98 -42.03 -6.96
N LEU A 345 16.88 -42.25 -6.01
CA LEU A 345 18.17 -42.92 -6.26
C LEU A 345 17.99 -44.40 -6.66
N LEU A 346 16.96 -45.07 -6.16
CA LEU A 346 16.65 -46.47 -6.47
C LEU A 346 15.78 -46.66 -7.72
N SER A 347 15.25 -45.57 -8.30
CA SER A 347 14.46 -45.59 -9.55
C SER A 347 15.31 -45.35 -10.81
N PHE A 348 16.61 -45.08 -10.64
CA PHE A 348 17.64 -45.19 -11.68
C PHE A 348 18.26 -46.58 -11.63
#